data_AF-A0A816JA91-F1
#
_entry.id   AF-A0A816JA91-F1
#
_cell.length_a   1.000
_cell.length_b   1.000
_cell.length_c   1.000
_cell.angle_alpha   90.00
_cell.angle_beta   90.00
_cell.angle_gamma   90.00
#
_symmetry.space_group_name_H-M   'P 1'
#
loop_
_entity.id
_entity.type
_entity.pdbx_description
1 polymer ?
#
loop_
_entity_poly.entity_id
_entity_poly.type
_entity_poly.pdbx_seq_one_letter_code
_entity_poly.pdbx_strand_id
1 'polypeptide(L)'
;MTEEVIDQSPPPPDPDPIQNSNPLIHPRRVPFEHGLLPIPNLLFADPIQTLAPIKQKLASSATNNRVGSPAVSEALSISSDHARLVLETLASVLHSETDPLVVAKPEEVDSIGADVRDLVLFMYVQSYKKLMPRTHKDSAAVADVWPSASAFDGYLSALSPIQASSLRNSRRFMPSPADEEAHQLSYLQKHIANIISLLADPVEGQGDESSVLSLESFEHIGFLLHFGDKGSDVPSFSQATPFFKNSNPDIPAVLVPASEVHDWLLKKIASAMESISDRISGKENGPSNASGQEAATVVTCEALNKVPSNDRGPCIIEGVSKTSLFKQASDLKGRSVKVANCHDSVIYLLAPLRYATVYGCSDSTIVLGAAGKAVRVEHCERVHVIAATKRICIANCRECVFYLGVNHRPLIVGDNHKLQVAPYNTFYSHLEEHMTEVGIVPTINRWNESLALGAVDPHDSLSHPTGASDKQSESASCVDPNQFTNFLIPNWFVGEALGSTKDNPFPLPDAYMAVQQTSLKNLEETRQSLRETPLEDNRKRELTTAFHMHFKDWLYATGNIRQLYCLQGD
;
A
#
# COMPACT_ATOMS: atom_id res chain seq x y z
N MET A 1 -49.28 -53.64 -30.93
CA MET A 1 -49.13 -52.70 -32.05
C MET A 1 -50.15 -51.60 -31.88
N THR A 2 -49.73 -50.51 -31.25
CA THR A 2 -50.32 -49.17 -31.33
C THR A 2 -49.18 -48.22 -30.99
N GLU A 3 -48.90 -47.33 -31.93
CA GLU A 3 -47.67 -46.56 -32.11
C GLU A 3 -47.49 -45.50 -31.03
N GLU A 4 -46.28 -45.45 -30.46
CA GLU A 4 -45.82 -44.36 -29.59
C GLU A 4 -45.43 -43.15 -30.43
N VAL A 5 -45.82 -41.99 -29.92
CA VAL A 5 -45.59 -40.65 -30.47
C VAL A 5 -44.09 -40.34 -30.45
N ILE A 6 -43.53 -40.03 -31.62
CA ILE A 6 -42.14 -39.59 -31.79
C ILE A 6 -42.04 -38.14 -31.29
N ASP A 7 -41.36 -37.94 -30.16
CA ASP A 7 -40.94 -36.64 -29.66
C ASP A 7 -39.76 -36.13 -30.52
N GLN A 8 -40.02 -35.10 -31.34
CA GLN A 8 -38.99 -34.39 -32.11
C GLN A 8 -38.48 -33.20 -31.28
N SER A 9 -37.66 -33.47 -30.27
CA SER A 9 -36.86 -32.45 -29.62
C SER A 9 -35.54 -32.27 -30.40
N PRO A 10 -35.10 -31.03 -30.72
CA PRO A 10 -33.82 -30.81 -31.41
C PRO A 10 -32.65 -31.22 -30.49
N PRO A 11 -31.50 -31.66 -31.05
CA PRO A 11 -30.34 -32.01 -30.26
C PRO A 11 -29.84 -30.78 -29.46
N PRO A 12 -29.25 -31.00 -28.27
CA PRO A 12 -28.68 -29.90 -27.50
C PRO A 12 -27.61 -29.17 -28.35
N PRO A 13 -27.49 -27.85 -28.22
CA PRO A 13 -26.44 -27.11 -28.93
C PRO A 13 -25.07 -27.64 -28.49
N ASP A 14 -24.17 -27.81 -29.46
CA ASP A 14 -22.77 -28.14 -29.19
C ASP A 14 -22.21 -27.19 -28.13
N PRO A 15 -21.37 -27.68 -27.19
CA PRO A 15 -20.69 -26.80 -26.27
C PRO A 15 -19.88 -25.79 -27.08
N ASP A 16 -20.11 -24.50 -26.83
CA ASP A 16 -19.33 -23.41 -27.41
C ASP A 16 -17.85 -23.78 -27.40
N PRO A 17 -17.11 -23.56 -28.50
CA PRO A 17 -15.68 -23.81 -28.51
C PRO A 17 -15.08 -23.01 -27.37
N ILE A 18 -14.47 -23.72 -26.40
CA ILE A 18 -13.71 -23.13 -25.30
C ILE A 18 -12.85 -22.04 -25.93
N GLN A 19 -13.18 -20.78 -25.67
CA GLN A 19 -12.30 -19.68 -25.99
C GLN A 19 -11.01 -20.01 -25.25
N ASN A 20 -9.99 -20.46 -25.97
CA ASN A 20 -8.62 -20.48 -25.50
C ASN A 20 -8.23 -19.01 -25.28
N SER A 21 -8.68 -18.43 -24.16
CA SER A 21 -8.20 -17.15 -23.68
C SER A 21 -6.73 -17.38 -23.34
N ASN A 22 -5.85 -17.04 -24.30
CA ASN A 22 -4.43 -16.95 -24.01
C ASN A 22 -4.29 -16.00 -22.81
N PRO A 23 -3.75 -16.47 -21.67
CA PRO A 23 -3.70 -15.65 -20.47
C PRO A 23 -2.89 -14.38 -20.76
N LEU A 24 -3.44 -13.23 -20.36
CA LEU A 24 -2.80 -11.94 -20.54
C LEU A 24 -1.68 -11.80 -19.49
N ILE A 25 -0.60 -11.12 -19.89
CA ILE A 25 0.48 -10.80 -18.97
C ILE A 25 0.19 -9.46 -18.28
N HIS A 26 0.42 -9.42 -16.96
CA HIS A 26 0.21 -8.24 -16.14
C HIS A 26 1.46 -7.97 -15.29
N PRO A 27 1.81 -6.70 -15.01
CA PRO A 27 2.87 -6.38 -14.07
C PRO A 27 2.38 -6.63 -12.64
N ARG A 28 3.23 -7.22 -11.81
CA ARG A 28 3.02 -7.20 -10.35
C ARG A 28 3.33 -5.79 -9.87
N ARG A 29 2.30 -5.10 -9.38
CA ARG A 29 2.42 -3.68 -8.96
C ARG A 29 3.24 -3.50 -7.68
N VAL A 30 3.24 -4.51 -6.82
CA VAL A 30 3.78 -4.44 -5.45
C VAL A 30 5.26 -4.05 -5.39
N PRO A 31 6.19 -4.63 -6.18
CA PRO A 31 7.57 -4.17 -6.22
C PRO A 31 7.73 -2.68 -6.56
N PHE A 32 6.88 -2.15 -7.45
CA PHE A 32 6.91 -0.74 -7.86
C PHE A 32 6.24 0.20 -6.85
N GLU A 33 5.26 -0.29 -6.08
CA GLU A 33 4.48 0.52 -5.14
C GLU A 33 5.03 0.50 -3.70
N HIS A 34 5.56 -0.64 -3.25
CA HIS A 34 6.00 -0.84 -1.86
C HIS A 34 7.50 -1.19 -1.74
N GLY A 35 8.17 -1.49 -2.86
CA GLY A 35 9.54 -1.99 -2.90
C GLY A 35 10.62 -0.92 -3.12
N LEU A 36 10.25 0.31 -3.46
CA LEU A 36 11.21 1.36 -3.75
C LEU A 36 11.83 1.95 -2.47
N LEU A 37 13.15 2.10 -2.48
CA LEU A 37 13.95 2.60 -1.36
C LEU A 37 14.82 3.78 -1.82
N PRO A 38 14.77 4.93 -1.11
CA PRO A 38 15.59 6.11 -1.40
C PRO A 38 17.03 5.95 -0.90
N ILE A 39 17.68 4.83 -1.22
CA ILE A 39 19.07 4.56 -0.88
C ILE A 39 19.93 4.89 -2.10
N PRO A 40 20.83 5.89 -2.04
CA PRO A 40 21.62 6.32 -3.20
C PRO A 40 22.40 5.17 -3.86
N ASN A 41 22.97 4.26 -3.06
CA ASN A 41 23.71 3.08 -3.53
C ASN A 41 22.85 2.04 -4.27
N LEU A 42 21.53 2.16 -4.26
CA LEU A 42 20.62 1.32 -5.04
C LEU A 42 20.20 1.96 -6.37
N LEU A 43 20.55 3.24 -6.60
CA LEU A 43 20.22 3.97 -7.82
C LEU A 43 21.38 3.87 -8.82
N PHE A 44 21.30 2.90 -9.73
CA PHE A 44 22.35 2.64 -10.71
C PHE A 44 22.13 3.44 -12.00
N ALA A 45 23.18 4.13 -12.48
CA ALA A 45 23.14 4.81 -13.78
C ALA A 45 23.12 3.82 -14.96
N ASP A 46 23.93 2.76 -14.88
CA ASP A 46 23.87 1.59 -15.75
C ASP A 46 23.63 0.34 -14.88
N PRO A 47 22.37 -0.13 -14.80
CA PRO A 47 22.02 -1.29 -14.00
C PRO A 47 22.76 -2.56 -14.39
N ILE A 48 23.06 -2.81 -15.67
CA ILE A 48 23.68 -4.08 -16.09
C ILE A 48 25.14 -4.11 -15.67
N GLN A 49 25.90 -3.06 -16.04
CA GLN A 49 27.33 -3.00 -15.74
C GLN A 49 27.60 -3.03 -14.23
N THR A 50 26.66 -2.50 -13.43
CA THR A 50 26.80 -2.45 -11.98
C THR A 50 26.28 -3.72 -11.30
N LEU A 51 25.12 -4.26 -11.71
CA LEU A 51 24.51 -5.41 -11.03
C LEU A 51 25.14 -6.74 -11.40
N ALA A 52 25.73 -6.91 -12.58
CA ALA A 52 26.42 -8.15 -12.96
C ALA A 52 27.57 -8.51 -11.99
N PRO A 53 28.54 -7.62 -11.67
CA PRO A 53 29.58 -7.94 -10.69
C PRO A 53 29.03 -8.09 -9.27
N ILE A 54 27.97 -7.35 -8.91
CA ILE A 54 27.29 -7.49 -7.61
C ILE A 54 26.63 -8.86 -7.48
N LYS A 55 25.93 -9.34 -8.52
CA LYS A 55 25.36 -10.71 -8.58
C LYS A 55 26.45 -11.75 -8.36
N GLN A 56 27.60 -11.63 -9.02
CA GLN A 56 28.72 -12.57 -8.84
C GLN A 56 29.28 -12.55 -7.42
N LYS A 57 29.46 -11.35 -6.85
CA LYS A 57 29.91 -11.20 -5.45
C LYS A 57 28.92 -11.84 -4.48
N LEU A 58 27.63 -11.57 -4.64
CA LEU A 58 26.58 -12.16 -3.81
C LEU A 58 26.52 -13.68 -3.97
N ALA A 59 26.59 -14.20 -5.19
CA ALA A 59 26.60 -15.63 -5.47
C ALA A 59 27.82 -16.34 -4.82
N SER A 60 28.98 -15.68 -4.77
CA SER A 60 30.18 -16.23 -4.11
C SER A 60 30.05 -16.34 -2.59
N SER A 61 29.23 -15.48 -1.98
CA SER A 61 28.94 -15.48 -0.54
C SER A 61 27.64 -16.22 -0.18
N ALA A 62 26.91 -16.72 -1.18
CA ALA A 62 25.60 -17.31 -0.98
C ALA A 62 25.69 -18.75 -0.47
N THR A 63 24.78 -19.10 0.45
CA THR A 63 24.53 -20.47 0.87
C THR A 63 23.15 -20.88 0.35
N ASN A 64 23.07 -21.95 -0.46
CA ASN A 64 21.83 -22.35 -1.14
C ASN A 64 21.19 -21.21 -1.94
N ASN A 65 22.00 -20.43 -2.67
CA ASN A 65 21.59 -19.25 -3.43
C ASN A 65 20.96 -18.12 -2.60
N ARG A 66 21.10 -18.14 -1.26
CA ARG A 66 20.60 -17.09 -0.37
C ARG A 66 21.71 -16.31 0.33
N VAL A 67 21.46 -15.02 0.55
CA VAL A 67 22.37 -14.07 1.18
C VAL A 67 21.69 -13.27 2.28
N GLY A 68 22.34 -13.17 3.45
CA GLY A 68 21.90 -12.34 4.58
C GLY A 68 22.40 -10.90 4.49
N SER A 69 22.02 -10.03 5.44
CA SER A 69 22.39 -8.61 5.41
C SER A 69 23.89 -8.32 5.40
N PRO A 70 24.79 -9.13 6.01
CA PRO A 70 26.23 -8.86 5.95
C PRO A 70 26.79 -8.91 4.52
N ALA A 71 26.38 -9.92 3.74
CA ALA A 71 26.80 -10.07 2.35
C ALA A 71 26.23 -8.93 1.47
N VAL A 72 24.99 -8.53 1.72
CA VAL A 72 24.35 -7.40 1.03
C VAL A 72 25.05 -6.08 1.34
N SER A 73 25.38 -5.83 2.61
CA SER A 73 26.13 -4.65 3.07
C SER A 73 27.49 -4.56 2.39
N GLU A 74 28.22 -5.67 2.32
CA GLU A 74 29.54 -5.73 1.70
C GLU A 74 29.48 -5.60 0.17
N ALA A 75 28.47 -6.19 -0.48
CA ALA A 75 28.33 -6.12 -1.92
C ALA A 75 27.94 -4.72 -2.41
N LEU A 76 27.10 -4.02 -1.65
CA LEU A 76 26.59 -2.69 -2.00
C LEU A 76 27.35 -1.52 -1.37
N SER A 77 28.27 -1.81 -0.44
CA SER A 77 28.95 -0.80 0.38
C SER A 77 27.96 0.12 1.12
N ILE A 78 26.92 -0.49 1.70
CA ILE A 78 25.89 0.21 2.50
C ILE A 78 25.98 -0.19 3.97
N SER A 79 25.36 0.59 4.87
CA SER A 79 25.30 0.25 6.29
C SER A 79 24.54 -1.06 6.54
N SER A 80 24.83 -1.72 7.67
CA SER A 80 24.10 -2.92 8.09
C SER A 80 22.59 -2.67 8.21
N ASP A 81 22.19 -1.49 8.71
CA ASP A 81 20.78 -1.10 8.83
C ASP A 81 20.10 -0.96 7.45
N HIS A 82 20.80 -0.39 6.47
CA HIS A 82 20.27 -0.29 5.10
C HIS A 82 20.19 -1.66 4.42
N ALA A 83 21.19 -2.52 4.60
CA ALA A 83 21.16 -3.89 4.08
C ALA A 83 20.01 -4.69 4.70
N ARG A 84 19.77 -4.50 5.99
CA ARG A 84 18.64 -5.09 6.69
C ARG A 84 17.30 -4.59 6.16
N LEU A 85 17.18 -3.27 5.95
CA LEU A 85 16.00 -2.65 5.34
C LEU A 85 15.73 -3.20 3.94
N VAL A 86 16.77 -3.44 3.13
CA VAL A 86 16.64 -4.07 1.80
C VAL A 86 15.98 -5.44 1.90
N LEU A 87 16.45 -6.31 2.81
CA LEU A 87 15.87 -7.65 3.00
C LEU A 87 14.42 -7.59 3.50
N GLU A 88 14.14 -6.75 4.49
CA GLU A 88 12.78 -6.59 5.04
C GLU A 88 11.80 -6.01 4.00
N THR A 89 12.28 -5.09 3.16
CA THR A 89 11.48 -4.52 2.07
C THR A 89 11.25 -5.56 0.98
N LEU A 90 12.26 -6.34 0.60
CA LEU A 90 12.13 -7.45 -0.33
C LEU A 90 11.11 -8.48 0.17
N ALA A 91 11.22 -8.92 1.42
CA ALA A 91 10.26 -9.82 2.06
C ALA A 91 8.82 -9.30 1.96
N SER A 92 8.63 -7.98 2.09
CA SER A 92 7.32 -7.36 1.98
C SER A 92 6.76 -7.33 0.56
N VAL A 93 7.58 -7.51 -0.49
CA VAL A 93 7.13 -7.43 -1.90
C VAL A 93 7.22 -8.76 -2.66
N LEU A 94 7.82 -9.80 -2.06
CA LEU A 94 7.83 -11.15 -2.62
C LEU A 94 6.40 -11.68 -2.80
N HIS A 95 6.14 -12.26 -3.98
CA HIS A 95 4.83 -12.78 -4.36
C HIS A 95 4.55 -14.18 -3.77
N SER A 96 5.59 -14.96 -3.50
CA SER A 96 5.50 -16.28 -2.89
C SER A 96 5.31 -16.15 -1.38
N GLU A 97 4.12 -16.49 -0.87
CA GLU A 97 3.82 -16.43 0.56
C GLU A 97 4.52 -17.54 1.37
N THR A 98 4.99 -18.59 0.68
CA THR A 98 5.73 -19.70 1.30
C THR A 98 7.24 -19.46 1.33
N ASP A 99 7.73 -18.34 0.80
CA ASP A 99 9.16 -18.04 0.85
C ASP A 99 9.64 -17.96 2.31
N PRO A 100 10.75 -18.64 2.67
CA PRO A 100 11.30 -18.59 4.02
C PRO A 100 11.50 -17.16 4.56
N LEU A 101 11.89 -16.21 3.70
CA LEU A 101 12.11 -14.81 4.09
C LEU A 101 10.81 -14.09 4.47
N VAL A 102 9.68 -14.48 3.85
CA VAL A 102 8.35 -13.89 4.13
C VAL A 102 7.80 -14.35 5.48
N VAL A 103 8.04 -15.62 5.81
CA VAL A 103 7.57 -16.27 7.04
C VAL A 103 8.53 -16.02 8.21
N ALA A 104 9.77 -15.66 7.92
CA ALA A 104 10.81 -15.38 8.91
C ALA A 104 10.34 -14.40 9.99
N LYS A 105 10.69 -14.72 11.24
CA LYS A 105 10.58 -13.73 12.31
C LYS A 105 11.65 -12.64 12.11
N PRO A 106 11.46 -11.43 12.67
CA PRO A 106 12.47 -10.38 12.60
C PRO A 106 13.87 -10.81 13.08
N GLU A 107 14.00 -11.79 13.97
CA GLU A 107 15.33 -12.24 14.43
C GLU A 107 16.03 -13.19 13.44
N GLU A 108 15.27 -13.86 12.57
CA GLU A 108 15.75 -14.96 11.72
C GLU A 108 16.12 -14.52 10.29
N VAL A 109 15.70 -13.32 9.88
CA VAL A 109 15.87 -12.78 8.52
C VAL A 109 17.32 -12.87 8.01
N ASP A 110 18.33 -12.62 8.86
CA ASP A 110 19.73 -12.68 8.45
C ASP A 110 20.25 -14.10 8.26
N SER A 111 19.75 -15.05 9.03
CA SER A 111 20.10 -16.48 8.89
C SER A 111 19.44 -17.13 7.69
N ILE A 112 18.22 -16.69 7.34
CA ILE A 112 17.45 -17.22 6.21
C ILE A 112 17.94 -16.60 4.89
N GLY A 113 18.12 -15.28 4.87
CA GLY A 113 18.57 -14.53 3.70
C GLY A 113 17.57 -14.47 2.55
N ALA A 114 17.87 -13.62 1.58
CA ALA A 114 17.12 -13.50 0.33
C ALA A 114 17.76 -14.32 -0.78
N ASP A 115 16.94 -14.87 -1.67
CA ASP A 115 17.44 -15.45 -2.92
C ASP A 115 18.14 -14.36 -3.76
N VAL A 116 19.33 -14.68 -4.27
CA VAL A 116 20.18 -13.74 -5.01
C VAL A 116 19.48 -13.21 -6.27
N ARG A 117 18.64 -14.01 -6.95
CA ARG A 117 17.94 -13.60 -8.18
C ARG A 117 16.84 -12.62 -7.85
N ASP A 118 16.01 -12.91 -6.84
CA ASP A 118 14.97 -11.98 -6.38
C ASP A 118 15.58 -10.67 -5.87
N LEU A 119 16.72 -10.74 -5.17
CA LEU A 119 17.44 -9.56 -4.70
C LEU A 119 17.98 -8.71 -5.86
N VAL A 120 18.58 -9.32 -6.90
CA VAL A 120 19.05 -8.59 -8.08
C VAL A 120 17.90 -7.93 -8.83
N LEU A 121 16.77 -8.62 -8.99
CA LEU A 121 15.56 -8.04 -9.61
C LEU A 121 14.99 -6.89 -8.79
N PHE A 122 14.94 -7.05 -7.46
CA PHE A 122 14.53 -6.00 -6.54
C PHE A 122 15.41 -4.75 -6.65
N MET A 123 16.73 -4.93 -6.74
CA MET A 123 17.69 -3.85 -6.90
C MET A 123 17.57 -3.18 -8.28
N TYR A 124 17.27 -3.96 -9.33
CA TYR A 124 17.04 -3.42 -10.67
C TYR A 124 15.82 -2.49 -10.72
N VAL A 125 14.74 -2.85 -10.03
CA VAL A 125 13.49 -2.05 -9.98
C VAL A 125 13.67 -0.71 -9.27
N GLN A 126 14.72 -0.53 -8.46
CA GLN A 126 14.95 0.75 -7.75
C GLN A 126 15.14 1.94 -8.70
N SER A 127 15.52 1.69 -9.96
CA SER A 127 15.61 2.73 -11.01
C SER A 127 14.26 3.16 -11.60
N TYR A 128 13.16 2.48 -11.25
CA TYR A 128 11.84 2.81 -11.73
C TYR A 128 11.36 4.17 -11.21
N LYS A 129 10.91 5.02 -12.13
CA LYS A 129 10.28 6.30 -11.81
C LYS A 129 8.76 6.19 -11.87
N LYS A 130 8.10 6.56 -10.78
CA LYS A 130 6.64 6.59 -10.68
C LYS A 130 6.08 7.62 -11.66
N LEU A 131 4.91 7.30 -12.21
CA LEU A 131 4.19 8.22 -13.06
C LEU A 131 3.65 9.37 -12.19
N MET A 132 4.14 10.59 -12.42
CA MET A 132 3.64 11.78 -11.74
C MET A 132 2.37 12.32 -12.41
N PRO A 133 1.45 12.93 -11.65
CA PRO A 133 0.40 13.81 -12.19
C PRO A 133 0.96 14.79 -13.24
N ARG A 134 0.41 14.81 -14.46
CA ARG A 134 0.85 15.75 -15.51
C ARG A 134 0.52 17.20 -15.10
N THR A 135 1.53 18.07 -15.04
CA THR A 135 1.37 19.53 -15.07
C THR A 135 1.36 20.01 -16.53
N HIS A 136 0.44 20.91 -16.90
CA HIS A 136 0.23 21.33 -18.30
C HIS A 136 1.38 22.21 -18.84
N LYS A 137 1.48 22.29 -20.18
CA LYS A 137 2.52 22.93 -21.00
C LYS A 137 2.41 24.48 -21.11
N ASP A 138 1.47 25.10 -20.39
CA ASP A 138 1.26 26.56 -20.37
C ASP A 138 1.74 27.17 -19.05
N SER A 139 3.01 26.90 -18.70
CA SER A 139 3.65 27.35 -17.45
C SER A 139 3.81 28.86 -17.29
N ALA A 140 3.34 29.69 -18.25
CA ALA A 140 3.36 31.15 -18.15
C ALA A 140 1.99 31.77 -17.76
N ALA A 141 0.91 30.99 -17.74
CA ALA A 141 -0.42 31.43 -17.28
C ALA A 141 -0.88 30.73 -15.98
N VAL A 142 -0.01 29.88 -15.43
CA VAL A 142 -0.24 29.10 -14.20
C VAL A 142 0.95 29.30 -13.26
N ALA A 143 1.15 30.54 -12.84
CA ALA A 143 1.83 30.80 -11.57
C ALA A 143 0.76 30.66 -10.49
N ASP A 144 0.60 29.45 -9.94
CA ASP A 144 -0.05 29.12 -8.64
C ASP A 144 -0.55 27.66 -8.63
N VAL A 145 0.37 26.70 -8.74
CA VAL A 145 0.13 25.30 -8.34
C VAL A 145 1.34 24.82 -7.55
N TRP A 146 1.05 24.18 -6.41
CA TRP A 146 1.97 23.56 -5.45
C TRP A 146 3.27 22.97 -6.08
N PRO A 147 4.48 23.15 -5.50
CA PRO A 147 4.72 23.36 -4.08
C PRO A 147 4.82 24.81 -3.55
N SER A 148 3.79 25.62 -3.76
CA SER A 148 3.32 26.73 -2.92
C SER A 148 1.78 26.81 -3.08
N ALA A 149 0.87 26.83 -2.09
CA ALA A 149 0.90 27.24 -0.71
C ALA A 149 0.36 26.17 0.27
N SER A 150 1.15 25.87 1.30
CA SER A 150 0.65 25.52 2.62
C SER A 150 -0.01 26.78 3.18
N ALA A 151 -1.00 26.63 4.05
CA ALA A 151 -1.55 27.71 4.86
C ALA A 151 -0.55 28.34 5.86
N PHE A 152 0.78 28.32 5.62
CA PHE A 152 1.80 28.66 6.61
C PHE A 152 3.00 29.48 6.13
N ASP A 153 2.90 30.29 5.08
CA ASP A 153 3.69 31.52 5.09
C ASP A 153 2.90 32.70 4.52
N GLY A 154 2.33 33.48 5.44
CA GLY A 154 1.63 34.70 5.13
C GLY A 154 2.60 35.80 4.75
N TYR A 155 2.96 35.88 3.47
CA TYR A 155 3.26 37.14 2.79
C TYR A 155 2.88 37.02 1.32
N LEU A 156 1.62 37.33 1.00
CA LEU A 156 1.20 38.36 0.05
C LEU A 156 -0.31 38.24 -0.16
N SER A 157 -0.98 39.39 -0.02
CA SER A 157 -2.42 39.52 -0.02
C SER A 157 -3.07 39.32 -1.39
N ALA A 158 -4.37 38.99 -1.31
CA ALA A 158 -5.43 39.12 -2.31
C ALA A 158 -5.67 37.89 -3.19
N LEU A 159 -6.74 37.13 -2.88
CA LEU A 159 -7.94 37.02 -3.72
C LEU A 159 -9.05 36.20 -3.02
N SER A 160 -10.29 36.39 -3.48
CA SER A 160 -11.54 36.16 -2.74
C SER A 160 -12.13 34.73 -2.79
N PRO A 161 -13.00 34.34 -1.84
CA PRO A 161 -13.38 32.95 -1.53
C PRO A 161 -14.23 32.17 -2.56
N ILE A 162 -14.62 32.78 -3.69
CA ILE A 162 -15.67 32.24 -4.59
C ILE A 162 -15.09 31.37 -5.73
N GLN A 163 -13.77 31.40 -5.97
CA GLN A 163 -13.13 30.62 -7.04
C GLN A 163 -12.65 29.22 -6.58
N ALA A 164 -12.68 28.94 -5.26
CA ALA A 164 -12.19 27.68 -4.68
C ALA A 164 -13.11 26.46 -4.89
N SER A 165 -14.39 26.66 -5.25
CA SER A 165 -15.36 25.59 -5.46
C SER A 165 -15.31 24.98 -6.87
N SER A 166 -14.82 25.73 -7.86
CA SER A 166 -14.73 25.29 -9.26
C SER A 166 -13.55 24.36 -9.56
N LEU A 167 -12.50 24.38 -8.73
CA LEU A 167 -11.25 23.61 -8.96
C LEU A 167 -11.21 22.27 -8.23
N ARG A 168 -12.04 22.06 -7.20
CA ARG A 168 -12.09 20.82 -6.40
C ARG A 168 -12.70 19.61 -7.13
N ASN A 169 -13.33 19.81 -8.29
CA ASN A 169 -14.05 18.77 -9.04
C ASN A 169 -13.34 18.25 -10.30
N SER A 170 -12.06 18.58 -10.52
CA SER A 170 -11.35 18.07 -11.70
C SER A 170 -10.80 16.66 -11.46
N ARG A 171 -11.58 15.63 -11.81
CA ARG A 171 -11.19 14.21 -11.90
C ARG A 171 -10.07 13.92 -12.94
N ARG A 172 -9.19 14.87 -13.27
CA ARG A 172 -8.24 14.75 -14.41
C ARG A 172 -6.75 14.73 -14.06
N PHE A 173 -6.39 14.62 -12.78
CA PHE A 173 -4.98 14.82 -12.37
C PHE A 173 -4.31 13.64 -11.68
N MET A 174 -4.99 12.51 -11.43
CA MET A 174 -4.33 11.28 -10.94
C MET A 174 -4.31 10.21 -12.03
N PRO A 175 -3.16 9.53 -12.26
CA PRO A 175 -3.11 8.38 -13.15
C PRO A 175 -4.13 7.33 -12.70
N SER A 176 -4.93 6.84 -13.65
CA SER A 176 -5.84 5.74 -13.36
C SER A 176 -5.04 4.46 -13.08
N PRO A 177 -5.65 3.43 -12.44
CA PRO A 177 -5.00 2.14 -12.25
C PRO A 177 -4.54 1.48 -13.56
N ALA A 178 -5.18 1.82 -14.68
CA ALA A 178 -4.77 1.35 -16.01
C ALA A 178 -3.57 2.13 -16.56
N ASP A 179 -3.47 3.43 -16.24
CA ASP A 179 -2.31 4.26 -16.61
C ASP A 179 -1.06 3.84 -15.83
N GLU A 180 -1.20 3.56 -14.53
CA GLU A 180 -0.11 3.03 -13.70
C GLU A 180 0.39 1.68 -14.25
N GLU A 181 -0.54 0.79 -14.63
CA GLU A 181 -0.21 -0.52 -15.21
C GLU A 181 0.47 -0.40 -16.58
N ALA A 182 -0.04 0.47 -17.46
CA ALA A 182 0.56 0.73 -18.77
C ALA A 182 1.98 1.31 -18.63
N HIS A 183 2.21 2.20 -17.65
CA HIS A 183 3.53 2.77 -17.38
C HIS A 183 4.51 1.71 -16.87
N GLN A 184 4.07 0.82 -15.96
CA GLN A 184 4.88 -0.32 -15.51
C GLN A 184 5.23 -1.27 -16.65
N LEU A 185 4.27 -1.60 -17.53
CA LEU A 185 4.53 -2.43 -18.70
C LEU A 185 5.49 -1.75 -19.69
N SER A 186 5.37 -0.43 -19.89
CA SER A 186 6.31 0.33 -20.73
C SER A 186 7.73 0.32 -20.16
N TYR A 187 7.87 0.42 -18.83
CA TYR A 187 9.15 0.23 -18.18
C TYR A 187 9.69 -1.19 -18.42
N LEU A 188 8.90 -2.23 -18.15
CA LEU A 188 9.33 -3.61 -18.35
C LEU A 188 9.71 -3.89 -19.81
N GLN A 189 8.94 -3.38 -20.78
CA GLN A 189 9.26 -3.52 -22.20
C GLN A 189 10.65 -2.98 -22.55
N LYS A 190 11.05 -1.84 -21.97
CA LYS A 190 12.38 -1.23 -22.22
C LYS A 190 13.51 -1.97 -21.53
N HIS A 191 13.22 -2.66 -20.43
CA HIS A 191 14.23 -3.21 -19.53
C HIS A 191 14.29 -4.74 -19.52
N ILE A 192 13.38 -5.44 -20.22
CA ILE A 192 13.26 -6.91 -20.14
C ILE A 192 14.50 -7.64 -20.69
N ALA A 193 15.15 -7.11 -21.73
CA ALA A 193 16.41 -7.65 -22.25
C ALA A 193 17.49 -7.70 -21.16
N ASN A 194 17.65 -6.60 -20.42
CA ASN A 194 18.62 -6.47 -19.35
C ASN A 194 18.27 -7.37 -18.16
N ILE A 195 16.98 -7.46 -17.81
CA ILE A 195 16.48 -8.33 -16.75
C ILE A 195 16.80 -9.80 -17.07
N ILE A 196 16.53 -10.23 -18.30
CA ILE A 196 16.83 -11.60 -18.75
C ILE A 196 18.34 -11.85 -18.75
N SER A 197 19.14 -10.91 -19.23
CA SER A 197 20.60 -11.02 -19.21
C SER A 197 21.15 -11.17 -17.78
N LEU A 198 20.57 -10.47 -16.80
CA LEU A 198 20.95 -10.60 -15.39
C LEU A 198 20.56 -11.95 -14.79
N LEU A 199 19.50 -12.60 -15.28
CA LEU A 199 19.05 -13.91 -14.81
C LEU A 199 19.72 -15.08 -15.55
N ALA A 200 20.14 -14.88 -16.79
CA ALA A 200 20.76 -15.91 -17.61
C ALA A 200 22.16 -16.28 -17.12
N ASP A 201 22.55 -17.52 -17.41
CA ASP A 201 23.89 -18.04 -17.17
C ASP A 201 24.65 -18.06 -18.51
N PRO A 202 25.92 -17.62 -18.53
CA PRO A 202 26.74 -17.67 -19.74
C PRO A 202 27.05 -19.13 -20.09
N VAL A 203 26.95 -19.49 -21.37
CA VAL A 203 27.38 -20.82 -21.84
C VAL A 203 28.89 -20.82 -22.03
N GLU A 204 29.60 -21.69 -21.32
CA GLU A 204 31.05 -21.83 -21.46
C GLU A 204 31.43 -22.25 -22.90
N GLY A 205 32.24 -21.45 -23.59
CA GLY A 205 32.91 -21.82 -24.86
C GLY A 205 32.25 -21.39 -26.16
N GLN A 206 31.10 -20.71 -26.14
CA GLN A 206 30.56 -19.94 -27.27
C GLN A 206 30.57 -18.44 -26.88
N GLY A 207 30.86 -17.54 -27.82
CA GLY A 207 31.03 -16.11 -27.53
C GLY A 207 29.82 -15.44 -26.87
N ASP A 208 29.96 -14.16 -26.50
CA ASP A 208 29.05 -13.32 -25.67
C ASP A 208 27.54 -13.35 -26.00
N GLU A 209 27.08 -14.03 -27.05
CA GLU A 209 25.67 -14.10 -27.48
C GLU A 209 24.94 -15.40 -27.12
N SER A 210 25.61 -16.43 -26.60
CA SER A 210 24.94 -17.67 -26.16
C SER A 210 24.69 -17.66 -24.64
N SER A 211 23.68 -16.91 -24.21
CA SER A 211 23.17 -16.98 -22.82
C SER A 211 21.94 -17.88 -22.74
N VAL A 212 21.87 -18.73 -21.72
CA VAL A 212 20.76 -19.67 -21.50
C VAL A 212 20.08 -19.41 -20.17
N LEU A 213 18.77 -19.71 -20.13
CA LEU A 213 17.95 -19.55 -18.95
C LEU A 213 17.50 -20.92 -18.44
N SER A 214 17.72 -21.18 -17.15
CA SER A 214 17.17 -22.34 -16.45
C SER A 214 15.72 -22.11 -16.04
N LEU A 215 14.98 -23.20 -15.78
CA LEU A 215 13.60 -23.15 -15.28
C LEU A 215 13.50 -22.35 -13.96
N GLU A 216 14.45 -22.55 -13.04
CA GLU A 216 14.52 -21.83 -11.76
C GLU A 216 14.63 -20.32 -12.00
N SER A 217 15.60 -19.89 -12.82
CA SER A 217 15.79 -18.47 -13.15
C SER A 217 14.60 -17.87 -13.90
N PHE A 218 13.89 -18.67 -14.70
CA PHE A 218 12.68 -18.25 -15.39
C PHE A 218 11.53 -17.94 -14.42
N GLU A 219 11.33 -18.74 -13.38
CA GLU A 219 10.27 -18.51 -12.38
C GLU A 219 10.46 -17.20 -11.61
N HIS A 220 11.71 -16.76 -11.41
CA HIS A 220 12.00 -15.47 -10.77
C HIS A 220 11.53 -14.25 -11.58
N ILE A 221 11.31 -14.36 -12.90
CA ILE A 221 10.62 -13.31 -13.68
C ILE A 221 9.21 -13.06 -13.14
N GLY A 222 8.62 -14.10 -12.53
CA GLY A 222 7.37 -14.05 -11.78
C GLY A 222 7.37 -13.02 -10.63
N PHE A 223 8.52 -12.53 -10.18
CA PHE A 223 8.61 -11.40 -9.25
C PHE A 223 8.01 -10.11 -9.83
N LEU A 224 8.19 -9.87 -11.13
CA LEU A 224 7.77 -8.64 -11.83
C LEU A 224 6.50 -8.81 -12.65
N LEU A 225 6.25 -10.03 -13.14
CA LEU A 225 5.17 -10.31 -14.09
C LEU A 225 4.32 -11.48 -13.59
N HIS A 226 3.06 -11.51 -13.98
CA HIS A 226 2.20 -12.68 -13.78
C HIS A 226 1.25 -12.87 -14.95
N PHE A 227 0.76 -14.10 -15.10
CA PHE A 227 -0.23 -14.46 -16.10
C PHE A 227 -1.57 -14.73 -15.41
N GLY A 228 -2.64 -14.22 -15.99
CA GLY A 228 -3.99 -14.50 -15.54
C GLY A 228 -5.04 -13.78 -16.37
N ASP A 229 -6.28 -14.26 -16.27
CA ASP A 229 -7.47 -13.54 -16.73
C ASP A 229 -8.42 -13.41 -15.53
N LYS A 230 -9.27 -12.37 -15.54
CA LYS A 230 -10.22 -11.92 -14.50
C LYS A 230 -10.59 -12.95 -13.40
N GLY A 231 -9.65 -13.20 -12.49
CA GLY A 231 -9.87 -14.01 -11.27
C GLY A 231 -9.06 -15.32 -11.14
N SER A 232 -8.34 -15.79 -12.16
CA SER A 232 -7.45 -16.96 -12.06
C SER A 232 -6.01 -16.59 -12.43
N ASP A 233 -5.14 -16.59 -11.42
CA ASP A 233 -3.70 -16.58 -11.67
C ASP A 233 -3.26 -17.96 -12.13
N VAL A 234 -2.38 -18.00 -13.12
CA VAL A 234 -1.60 -19.22 -13.39
C VAL A 234 -0.69 -19.43 -12.18
N PRO A 235 -0.76 -20.59 -11.49
CA PRO A 235 -0.09 -20.79 -10.21
C PRO A 235 1.44 -20.81 -10.29
N SER A 236 2.02 -21.03 -11.48
CA SER A 236 3.46 -20.91 -11.74
C SER A 236 3.71 -20.22 -13.09
N PHE A 237 4.78 -19.43 -13.18
CA PHE A 237 5.08 -18.63 -14.36
C PHE A 237 5.46 -19.52 -15.56
N SER A 238 6.15 -20.64 -15.31
CA SER A 238 6.55 -21.61 -16.35
C SER A 238 5.38 -22.29 -17.05
N GLN A 239 4.24 -22.48 -16.36
CA GLN A 239 3.05 -23.12 -16.93
C GLN A 239 2.41 -22.29 -18.06
N ALA A 240 2.65 -20.98 -18.07
CA ALA A 240 2.16 -20.08 -19.12
C ALA A 240 3.02 -20.13 -20.40
N THR A 241 4.19 -20.78 -20.36
CA THR A 241 5.15 -20.81 -21.47
C THR A 241 5.01 -22.05 -22.34
N PRO A 242 5.42 -21.99 -23.63
CA PRO A 242 5.58 -23.19 -24.44
C PRO A 242 6.90 -23.95 -24.16
N PHE A 243 7.87 -23.31 -23.51
CA PHE A 243 9.26 -23.80 -23.43
C PHE A 243 9.47 -24.95 -22.45
N PHE A 244 8.76 -24.92 -21.32
CA PHE A 244 8.99 -25.83 -20.19
C PHE A 244 7.87 -26.86 -19.97
N LYS A 245 6.93 -26.99 -20.92
CA LYS A 245 5.72 -27.84 -20.79
C LYS A 245 5.98 -29.34 -20.60
N ASN A 246 7.21 -29.81 -20.83
CA ASN A 246 7.60 -31.23 -20.75
C ASN A 246 8.73 -31.50 -19.73
N SER A 247 9.04 -30.56 -18.84
CA SER A 247 10.08 -30.73 -17.83
C SER A 247 9.63 -31.75 -16.78
N ASN A 248 10.05 -33.00 -16.94
CA ASN A 248 9.86 -34.08 -15.96
C ASN A 248 10.90 -33.91 -14.82
N PRO A 249 10.56 -34.09 -13.53
CA PRO A 249 11.50 -33.89 -12.41
C PRO A 249 12.75 -34.81 -12.46
N ASP A 250 12.72 -35.89 -13.25
CA ASP A 250 13.82 -36.84 -13.43
C ASP A 250 14.74 -36.54 -14.64
N ILE A 251 14.46 -35.49 -15.44
CA ILE A 251 15.26 -35.11 -16.63
C ILE A 251 15.86 -33.72 -16.39
N PRO A 252 17.18 -33.50 -16.64
CA PRO A 252 17.80 -32.20 -16.43
C PRO A 252 17.08 -31.11 -17.23
N ALA A 253 16.79 -29.99 -16.57
CA ALA A 253 15.97 -28.91 -17.10
C ALA A 253 16.46 -28.46 -18.49
N VAL A 254 15.52 -28.38 -19.44
CA VAL A 254 15.81 -27.87 -20.79
C VAL A 254 16.29 -26.43 -20.64
N LEU A 255 17.53 -26.17 -21.02
CA LEU A 255 18.08 -24.81 -21.08
C LEU A 255 17.50 -24.13 -22.31
N VAL A 256 16.87 -22.96 -22.11
CA VAL A 256 16.22 -22.20 -23.18
C VAL A 256 17.09 -21.01 -23.54
N PRO A 257 17.34 -20.72 -24.84
CA PRO A 257 18.06 -19.52 -25.23
C PRO A 257 17.40 -18.25 -24.68
N ALA A 258 18.19 -17.36 -24.09
CA ALA A 258 17.70 -16.11 -23.50
C ALA A 258 16.99 -15.22 -24.55
N SER A 259 17.44 -15.26 -25.80
CA SER A 259 16.83 -14.55 -26.94
C SER A 259 15.39 -15.01 -27.23
N GLU A 260 15.12 -16.32 -27.19
CA GLU A 260 13.78 -16.87 -27.42
C GLU A 260 12.80 -16.44 -26.31
N VAL A 261 13.26 -16.44 -25.06
CA VAL A 261 12.47 -15.98 -23.91
C VAL A 261 12.18 -14.48 -24.02
N HIS A 262 13.19 -13.70 -24.40
CA HIS A 262 13.09 -12.25 -24.61
C HIS A 262 12.03 -11.89 -25.65
N ASP A 263 12.12 -12.48 -26.85
CA ASP A 263 11.20 -12.19 -27.95
C ASP A 263 9.77 -12.59 -27.61
N TRP A 264 9.61 -13.71 -26.90
CA TRP A 264 8.31 -14.16 -26.42
C TRP A 264 7.69 -13.21 -25.38
N LEU A 265 8.47 -12.76 -24.39
CA LEU A 265 7.99 -11.81 -23.37
C LEU A 265 7.63 -10.45 -23.98
N LEU A 266 8.46 -9.93 -24.90
CA LEU A 266 8.16 -8.68 -25.60
C LEU A 266 6.84 -8.76 -26.36
N LYS A 267 6.59 -9.87 -27.07
CA LYS A 267 5.32 -10.09 -27.78
C LYS A 267 4.13 -10.12 -26.83
N LYS A 268 4.27 -10.74 -25.65
CA LYS A 268 3.21 -10.79 -24.62
C LYS A 268 2.95 -9.42 -24.00
N ILE A 269 4.00 -8.67 -23.66
CA ILE A 269 3.90 -7.31 -23.11
C ILE A 269 3.22 -6.38 -24.12
N ALA A 270 3.62 -6.43 -25.39
CA ALA A 270 3.02 -5.61 -26.45
C ALA A 270 1.51 -5.89 -26.59
N SER A 271 1.11 -7.16 -26.58
CA SER A 271 -0.31 -7.56 -26.62
C SER A 271 -1.10 -7.09 -25.39
N ALA A 272 -0.49 -7.08 -24.21
CA ALA A 272 -1.12 -6.55 -22.99
C ALA A 272 -1.31 -5.02 -23.04
N MET A 273 -0.30 -4.30 -23.54
CA MET A 273 -0.39 -2.84 -23.70
C MET A 273 -1.47 -2.44 -24.73
N GLU A 274 -1.60 -3.18 -25.84
CA GLU A 274 -2.67 -2.98 -26.82
C GLU A 274 -4.05 -3.20 -26.19
N SER A 275 -4.22 -4.29 -25.43
CA SER A 275 -5.46 -4.55 -24.68
C SER A 275 -5.81 -3.46 -23.66
N ILE A 276 -4.81 -2.85 -22.99
CA ILE A 276 -5.04 -1.72 -22.10
C ILE A 276 -5.47 -0.48 -22.90
N SER A 277 -4.79 -0.20 -24.02
CA SER A 277 -5.13 0.92 -24.91
C SER A 277 -6.56 0.84 -25.44
N ASP A 278 -7.00 -0.35 -25.85
CA ASP A 278 -8.37 -0.59 -26.31
C ASP A 278 -9.39 -0.35 -25.20
N ARG A 279 -9.09 -0.77 -23.96
CA ARG A 279 -9.94 -0.55 -22.79
C ARG A 279 -10.05 0.93 -22.40
N ILE A 280 -8.99 1.69 -22.58
CA ILE A 280 -8.97 3.14 -22.32
C ILE A 280 -9.76 3.89 -23.41
N SER A 281 -9.52 3.57 -24.69
CA SER A 281 -10.20 4.18 -25.85
C SER A 281 -11.70 3.85 -25.93
N GLY A 282 -12.09 2.61 -25.60
CA GLY A 282 -13.49 2.19 -25.60
C GLY A 282 -14.37 2.92 -24.57
N LYS A 283 -13.78 3.43 -23.48
CA LYS A 283 -14.49 4.28 -22.51
C LYS A 283 -14.72 5.71 -23.00
N GLU A 284 -13.96 6.18 -23.99
CA GLU A 284 -14.06 7.54 -24.53
C GLU A 284 -15.10 7.64 -25.68
N ASN A 285 -15.42 6.51 -26.34
CA ASN A 285 -16.28 6.45 -27.53
C ASN A 285 -17.68 5.82 -27.31
N GLY A 286 -18.05 5.48 -26.07
CA GLY A 286 -19.41 5.03 -25.75
C GLY A 286 -20.40 6.21 -25.70
N PRO A 287 -21.68 6.04 -26.10
CA PRO A 287 -22.66 7.11 -25.96
C PRO A 287 -22.70 7.52 -24.48
N SER A 288 -22.37 8.78 -24.22
CA SER A 288 -22.57 9.39 -22.92
C SER A 288 -24.04 9.18 -22.57
N ASN A 289 -24.33 8.44 -21.50
CA ASN A 289 -25.66 8.46 -20.89
C ASN A 289 -25.89 9.86 -20.31
N ALA A 290 -26.20 10.79 -21.20
CA ALA A 290 -26.76 12.08 -20.92
C ALA A 290 -28.24 11.86 -20.59
N SER A 291 -28.51 11.46 -19.35
CA SER A 291 -29.74 11.86 -18.68
C SER A 291 -29.34 12.86 -17.60
N GLY A 292 -29.11 14.10 -18.03
CA GLY A 292 -29.09 15.24 -17.14
C GLY A 292 -30.50 15.48 -16.63
N GLN A 293 -30.72 15.18 -15.35
CA GLN A 293 -31.69 15.89 -14.53
C GLN A 293 -30.96 16.30 -13.26
N GLU A 294 -30.92 17.62 -13.04
CA GLU A 294 -30.46 18.26 -11.82
C GLU A 294 -31.13 17.63 -10.61
N ALA A 295 -30.34 16.93 -9.80
CA ALA A 295 -30.69 16.66 -8.42
C ALA A 295 -29.39 16.77 -7.62
N ALA A 296 -29.33 17.76 -6.72
CA ALA A 296 -28.35 17.83 -5.66
C ALA A 296 -28.42 16.51 -4.87
N THR A 297 -27.57 15.55 -5.23
CA THR A 297 -27.65 14.20 -4.71
C THR A 297 -26.60 14.07 -3.62
N VAL A 298 -27.09 14.19 -2.39
CA VAL A 298 -26.54 13.51 -1.22
C VAL A 298 -26.11 12.12 -1.66
N VAL A 299 -24.80 11.86 -1.69
CA VAL A 299 -24.28 10.53 -1.89
C VAL A 299 -24.65 9.75 -0.64
N THR A 300 -25.70 8.95 -0.71
CA THR A 300 -26.09 8.05 0.38
C THR A 300 -24.96 7.06 0.66
N CYS A 301 -24.72 6.80 1.95
CA CYS A 301 -23.66 5.93 2.47
C CYS A 301 -23.63 4.55 1.79
N GLU A 302 -24.80 4.07 1.35
CA GLU A 302 -25.00 2.77 0.68
C GLU A 302 -24.31 2.66 -0.69
N ALA A 303 -24.11 3.76 -1.42
CA ALA A 303 -23.48 3.74 -2.74
C ALA A 303 -21.95 3.60 -2.69
N LEU A 304 -21.30 4.09 -1.62
CA LEU A 304 -19.86 3.91 -1.36
C LEU A 304 -19.51 2.48 -0.88
N ASN A 305 -20.50 1.73 -0.39
CA ASN A 305 -20.34 0.37 0.13
C ASN A 305 -20.41 -0.71 -0.96
N LYS A 306 -20.80 -0.38 -2.20
CA LYS A 306 -20.82 -1.35 -3.31
C LYS A 306 -19.45 -1.44 -3.99
N VAL A 307 -18.68 -2.46 -3.61
CA VAL A 307 -17.45 -2.84 -4.32
C VAL A 307 -17.82 -3.62 -5.59
N PRO A 308 -17.35 -3.25 -6.79
CA PRO A 308 -17.50 -4.10 -7.97
C PRO A 308 -16.83 -5.46 -7.71
N SER A 309 -17.59 -6.53 -7.88
CA SER A 309 -17.28 -7.87 -7.36
C SER A 309 -16.13 -8.59 -8.06
N ASN A 310 -15.49 -8.00 -9.07
CA ASN A 310 -14.46 -8.71 -9.81
C ASN A 310 -13.42 -7.77 -10.44
N ASP A 311 -12.31 -7.57 -9.71
CA ASP A 311 -11.01 -7.26 -10.30
C ASP A 311 -9.96 -7.43 -9.20
N ARG A 312 -8.79 -8.01 -9.45
CA ARG A 312 -7.78 -8.34 -8.41
C ARG A 312 -6.97 -7.13 -7.92
N GLY A 313 -7.29 -5.94 -8.43
CA GLY A 313 -6.64 -4.68 -8.07
C GLY A 313 -6.88 -4.24 -6.62
N PRO A 314 -6.20 -3.19 -6.14
CA PRO A 314 -6.50 -2.65 -4.82
C PRO A 314 -7.95 -2.19 -4.75
N CYS A 315 -8.61 -2.36 -3.61
CA CYS A 315 -9.86 -1.66 -3.34
C CYS A 315 -9.53 -0.17 -3.19
N ILE A 316 -9.98 0.65 -4.14
CA ILE A 316 -9.69 2.09 -4.12
C ILE A 316 -10.87 2.81 -3.46
N ILE A 317 -10.55 3.59 -2.44
CA ILE A 317 -11.46 4.47 -1.71
C ILE A 317 -10.95 5.88 -1.97
N GLU A 318 -11.67 6.65 -2.78
CA GLU A 318 -11.20 7.96 -3.22
C GLU A 318 -12.26 9.04 -3.00
N GLY A 319 -11.81 10.22 -2.59
CA GLY A 319 -12.66 11.42 -2.56
C GLY A 319 -13.71 11.44 -1.46
N VAL A 320 -13.54 10.65 -0.39
CA VAL A 320 -14.42 10.70 0.78
C VAL A 320 -14.22 12.05 1.48
N SER A 321 -15.31 12.77 1.72
CA SER A 321 -15.27 14.16 2.15
C SER A 321 -16.39 14.46 3.13
N LYS A 322 -16.03 14.99 4.31
CA LYS A 322 -16.98 15.40 5.37
C LYS A 322 -17.95 14.30 5.81
N THR A 323 -17.59 13.05 5.57
CA THR A 323 -18.39 11.88 5.89
C THR A 323 -17.47 10.81 6.47
N SER A 324 -18.08 9.75 6.96
CA SER A 324 -17.33 8.63 7.50
C SER A 324 -17.66 7.36 6.75
N LEU A 325 -16.65 6.51 6.57
CA LEU A 325 -16.74 5.28 5.80
C LEU A 325 -16.31 4.11 6.68
N PHE A 326 -17.04 3.01 6.59
CA PHE A 326 -16.73 1.76 7.29
C PHE A 326 -16.70 0.61 6.29
N LYS A 327 -15.66 -0.23 6.36
CA LYS A 327 -15.55 -1.50 5.63
C LYS A 327 -15.04 -2.60 6.56
N GLN A 328 -15.60 -3.78 6.39
CA GLN A 328 -15.28 -4.97 7.17
C GLN A 328 -14.60 -6.05 6.32
N ALA A 329 -14.21 -7.17 6.96
CA ALA A 329 -13.49 -8.28 6.31
C ALA A 329 -14.22 -8.83 5.07
N SER A 330 -15.55 -8.93 5.10
CA SER A 330 -16.36 -9.41 3.98
C SER A 330 -16.30 -8.51 2.74
N ASP A 331 -16.08 -7.20 2.94
CA ASP A 331 -15.97 -6.22 1.85
C ASP A 331 -14.61 -6.26 1.16
N LEU A 332 -13.55 -6.59 1.92
CA LEU A 332 -12.16 -6.43 1.49
C LEU A 332 -11.46 -7.76 1.16
N LYS A 333 -11.92 -8.89 1.71
CA LYS A 333 -11.47 -10.26 1.38
C LYS A 333 -9.93 -10.43 1.29
N GLY A 334 -9.17 -9.86 2.24
CA GLY A 334 -7.71 -9.99 2.27
C GLY A 334 -6.95 -9.20 1.20
N ARG A 335 -7.61 -8.26 0.50
CA ARG A 335 -7.02 -7.52 -0.63
C ARG A 335 -6.17 -6.33 -0.18
N SER A 336 -5.41 -5.78 -1.13
CA SER A 336 -4.76 -4.48 -0.96
C SER A 336 -5.81 -3.35 -0.99
N VAL A 337 -5.59 -2.27 -0.24
CA VAL A 337 -6.48 -1.11 -0.22
C VAL A 337 -5.70 0.18 -0.50
N LYS A 338 -6.28 1.11 -1.25
CA LYS A 338 -5.73 2.45 -1.51
C LYS A 338 -6.77 3.50 -1.12
N VAL A 339 -6.51 4.23 -0.04
CA VAL A 339 -7.29 5.39 0.40
C VAL A 339 -6.63 6.63 -0.19
N ALA A 340 -7.31 7.34 -1.08
CA ALA A 340 -6.75 8.46 -1.83
C ALA A 340 -7.62 9.71 -1.72
N ASN A 341 -7.00 10.89 -1.63
CA ASN A 341 -7.68 12.18 -1.77
C ASN A 341 -8.91 12.36 -0.85
N CYS A 342 -8.86 11.78 0.36
CA CYS A 342 -9.95 11.86 1.33
C CYS A 342 -9.68 13.01 2.30
N HIS A 343 -10.71 13.79 2.63
CA HIS A 343 -10.54 14.96 3.48
C HIS A 343 -11.69 15.17 4.47
N ASP A 344 -11.41 15.77 5.62
CA ASP A 344 -12.42 16.03 6.65
C ASP A 344 -13.23 14.77 7.07
N SER A 345 -12.62 13.58 7.04
CA SER A 345 -13.36 12.31 7.10
C SER A 345 -12.80 11.35 8.14
N VAL A 346 -13.61 10.36 8.54
CA VAL A 346 -13.15 9.23 9.37
C VAL A 346 -13.38 7.93 8.63
N ILE A 347 -12.31 7.18 8.35
CA ILE A 347 -12.34 5.98 7.52
C ILE A 347 -11.90 4.79 8.37
N TYR A 348 -12.76 3.78 8.48
CA TYR A 348 -12.54 2.55 9.22
C TYR A 348 -12.45 1.37 8.26
N LEU A 349 -11.29 0.73 8.18
CA LEU A 349 -11.06 -0.46 7.34
C LEU A 349 -10.70 -1.65 8.25
N LEU A 350 -11.70 -2.25 8.88
CA LEU A 350 -11.51 -3.26 9.93
C LEU A 350 -11.47 -4.68 9.33
N ALA A 351 -10.41 -4.98 8.59
CA ALA A 351 -10.22 -6.24 7.87
C ALA A 351 -8.76 -6.70 7.92
N PRO A 352 -8.48 -8.00 7.69
CA PRO A 352 -7.15 -8.45 7.35
C PRO A 352 -6.80 -7.92 5.95
N LEU A 353 -5.63 -7.28 5.82
CA LEU A 353 -5.15 -6.67 4.58
C LEU A 353 -3.78 -7.25 4.23
N ARG A 354 -3.45 -7.36 2.94
CA ARG A 354 -2.06 -7.60 2.52
C ARG A 354 -1.27 -6.30 2.52
N TYR A 355 -1.78 -5.29 1.82
CA TYR A 355 -1.16 -3.97 1.71
C TYR A 355 -2.20 -2.87 1.94
N ALA A 356 -1.77 -1.72 2.46
CA ALA A 356 -2.59 -0.52 2.49
C ALA A 356 -1.78 0.69 2.03
N THR A 357 -2.39 1.56 1.23
CA THR A 357 -1.81 2.85 0.83
C THR A 357 -2.75 3.97 1.22
N VAL A 358 -2.24 4.99 1.90
CA VAL A 358 -2.94 6.24 2.20
C VAL A 358 -2.23 7.36 1.44
N TYR A 359 -2.93 8.06 0.56
CA TYR A 359 -2.33 9.03 -0.33
C TYR A 359 -3.14 10.33 -0.37
N GLY A 360 -2.50 11.48 -0.24
CA GLY A 360 -3.14 12.77 -0.52
C GLY A 360 -4.33 13.09 0.41
N CYS A 361 -4.37 12.53 1.61
CA CYS A 361 -5.47 12.73 2.54
C CYS A 361 -5.19 13.91 3.48
N SER A 362 -6.23 14.64 3.90
CA SER A 362 -6.08 15.79 4.80
C SER A 362 -7.13 15.83 5.90
N ASP A 363 -6.76 16.33 7.09
CA ASP A 363 -7.70 16.59 8.19
C ASP A 363 -8.61 15.38 8.51
N SER A 364 -8.05 14.17 8.46
CA SER A 364 -8.82 12.92 8.51
C SER A 364 -8.24 11.92 9.51
N THR A 365 -9.09 11.02 10.00
CA THR A 365 -8.66 9.89 10.83
C THR A 365 -8.87 8.59 10.04
N ILE A 366 -7.82 7.82 9.88
CA ILE A 366 -7.82 6.60 9.07
C ILE A 366 -7.38 5.44 9.96
N VAL A 367 -8.32 4.52 10.20
CA VAL A 367 -8.11 3.30 10.98
C VAL A 367 -7.96 2.13 10.01
N LEU A 368 -6.79 1.52 10.01
CA LEU A 368 -6.47 0.34 9.23
C LEU A 368 -6.45 -0.89 10.12
N GLY A 369 -7.15 -1.95 9.70
CA GLY A 369 -7.02 -3.27 10.26
C GLY A 369 -5.62 -3.87 10.03
N ALA A 370 -5.45 -5.11 10.46
CA ALA A 370 -4.16 -5.79 10.42
C ALA A 370 -3.63 -5.96 8.98
N ALA A 371 -2.52 -5.29 8.65
CA ALA A 371 -1.88 -5.34 7.34
C ALA A 371 -0.59 -6.18 7.34
N GLY A 372 -0.63 -7.36 6.71
CA GLY A 372 0.41 -8.39 6.81
C GLY A 372 1.73 -8.13 6.09
N LYS A 373 1.76 -7.25 5.09
CA LYS A 373 2.98 -6.97 4.30
C LYS A 373 3.50 -5.58 4.56
N ALA A 374 2.81 -4.56 4.06
CA ALA A 374 3.25 -3.18 4.22
C ALA A 374 2.11 -2.16 4.15
N VAL A 375 2.26 -1.08 4.91
CA VAL A 375 1.47 0.15 4.81
C VAL A 375 2.35 1.26 4.23
N ARG A 376 1.81 2.04 3.29
CA ARG A 376 2.47 3.24 2.75
C ARG A 376 1.58 4.46 2.97
N VAL A 377 2.13 5.53 3.52
CA VAL A 377 1.40 6.79 3.74
C VAL A 377 2.17 7.92 3.06
N GLU A 378 1.54 8.61 2.11
CA GLU A 378 2.20 9.64 1.30
C GLU A 378 1.37 10.91 1.17
N HIS A 379 2.05 12.07 1.13
CA HIS A 379 1.43 13.36 0.80
C HIS A 379 0.20 13.67 1.66
N CYS A 380 0.24 13.32 2.95
CA CYS A 380 -0.87 13.54 3.88
C CYS A 380 -0.61 14.72 4.82
N GLU A 381 -1.66 15.44 5.21
CA GLU A 381 -1.55 16.62 6.08
C GLU A 381 -2.59 16.59 7.21
N ARG A 382 -2.17 16.76 8.47
CA ARG A 382 -3.08 16.72 9.64
C ARG A 382 -3.93 15.45 9.67
N VAL A 383 -3.33 14.31 9.36
CA VAL A 383 -3.99 13.00 9.34
C VAL A 383 -3.56 12.18 10.55
N HIS A 384 -4.53 11.55 11.21
CA HIS A 384 -4.27 10.51 12.20
C HIS A 384 -4.38 9.15 11.53
N VAL A 385 -3.27 8.40 11.47
CA VAL A 385 -3.27 7.04 10.93
C VAL A 385 -3.06 6.06 12.07
N ILE A 386 -4.00 5.14 12.25
CA ILE A 386 -3.94 4.07 13.25
C ILE A 386 -3.78 2.75 12.49
N ALA A 387 -2.66 2.07 12.65
CA ALA A 387 -2.35 0.88 11.86
C ALA A 387 -1.55 -0.18 12.63
N ALA A 388 -1.99 -1.43 12.52
CA ALA A 388 -1.23 -2.62 12.88
C ALA A 388 -0.65 -3.23 11.60
N THR A 389 0.68 -3.30 11.46
CA THR A 389 1.30 -3.84 10.23
C THR A 389 2.69 -4.40 10.46
N LYS A 390 3.19 -5.29 9.59
CA LYS A 390 4.60 -5.69 9.65
C LYS A 390 5.53 -4.51 9.39
N ARG A 391 5.28 -3.73 8.33
CA ARG A 391 6.15 -2.62 7.89
C ARG A 391 5.31 -1.39 7.51
N ILE A 392 5.80 -0.19 7.85
CA ILE A 392 5.20 1.06 7.40
C ILE A 392 6.25 1.98 6.78
N CYS A 393 5.90 2.63 5.67
CA CYS A 393 6.67 3.69 5.03
C CYS A 393 5.84 4.98 5.02
N ILE A 394 6.40 6.07 5.55
CA ILE A 394 5.77 7.38 5.64
C ILE A 394 6.61 8.34 4.82
N ALA A 395 5.99 9.01 3.86
CA ALA A 395 6.68 9.92 2.96
C ALA A 395 5.92 11.23 2.74
N ASN A 396 6.65 12.34 2.69
CA ASN A 396 6.11 13.66 2.33
C ASN A 396 4.85 14.05 3.14
N CYS A 397 4.84 13.78 4.45
CA CYS A 397 3.70 14.02 5.34
C CYS A 397 3.93 15.20 6.28
N ARG A 398 2.87 15.91 6.66
CA ARG A 398 2.96 17.10 7.52
C ARG A 398 1.93 17.08 8.66
N GLU A 399 2.39 17.36 9.87
CA GLU A 399 1.54 17.48 11.07
C GLU A 399 0.65 16.23 11.27
N CYS A 400 1.13 15.06 10.86
CA CYS A 400 0.42 13.79 11.00
C CYS A 400 0.84 13.06 12.27
N VAL A 401 -0.11 12.30 12.83
CA VAL A 401 0.12 11.46 14.01
C VAL A 401 -0.12 10.00 13.64
N PHE A 402 0.83 9.14 13.95
CA PHE A 402 0.81 7.73 13.62
C PHE A 402 0.76 6.88 14.89
N TYR A 403 -0.34 6.15 15.09
CA TYR A 403 -0.51 5.20 16.20
C TYR A 403 -0.23 3.80 15.67
N LEU A 404 0.91 3.23 16.06
CA LEU A 404 1.52 2.12 15.34
C LEU A 404 1.68 0.87 16.20
N GLY A 405 1.26 -0.25 15.63
CA GLY A 405 1.61 -1.59 16.08
C GLY A 405 2.45 -2.26 14.99
N VAL A 406 3.78 -2.10 15.05
CA VAL A 406 4.68 -2.47 13.93
C VAL A 406 5.78 -3.43 14.32
N ASN A 407 5.97 -4.48 13.52
CA ASN A 407 7.01 -5.48 13.80
C ASN A 407 8.40 -5.05 13.30
N HIS A 408 8.46 -4.24 12.25
CA HIS A 408 9.67 -3.60 11.73
C HIS A 408 9.68 -2.09 12.04
N ARG A 409 10.86 -1.49 11.93
CA ARG A 409 11.10 -0.06 12.14
C ARG A 409 10.28 0.79 11.15
N PRO A 410 9.51 1.79 11.60
CA PRO A 410 8.88 2.76 10.69
C PRO A 410 9.92 3.44 9.81
N LEU A 411 9.69 3.45 8.50
CA LEU A 411 10.55 4.13 7.54
C LEU A 411 10.00 5.54 7.26
N ILE A 412 10.80 6.57 7.48
CA ILE A 412 10.46 7.98 7.21
C ILE A 412 11.30 8.47 6.02
N VAL A 413 10.64 8.95 4.95
CA VAL A 413 11.29 9.32 3.67
C VAL A 413 10.82 10.67 3.17
N GLY A 414 11.70 11.44 2.52
CA GLY A 414 11.32 12.67 1.83
C GLY A 414 11.09 13.84 2.78
N ASP A 415 10.25 14.79 2.38
CA ASP A 415 10.04 16.05 3.09
C ASP A 415 8.88 15.93 4.10
N ASN A 416 9.23 15.52 5.31
CA ASN A 416 8.28 15.38 6.41
C ASN A 416 8.41 16.52 7.40
N HIS A 417 7.28 16.98 7.94
CA HIS A 417 7.27 18.08 8.91
C HIS A 417 6.38 17.78 10.12
N LYS A 418 6.91 17.96 11.33
CA LYS A 418 6.17 17.78 12.60
C LYS A 418 5.40 16.46 12.70
N LEU A 419 6.05 15.36 12.30
CA LEU A 419 5.46 14.04 12.46
C LEU A 419 5.51 13.59 13.91
N GLN A 420 4.45 12.91 14.34
CA GLN A 420 4.40 12.26 15.64
C GLN A 420 4.12 10.76 15.51
N VAL A 421 4.79 9.96 16.31
CA VAL A 421 4.56 8.51 16.44
C VAL A 421 4.14 8.16 17.86
N ALA A 422 3.26 7.18 18.01
CA ALA A 422 2.75 6.70 19.28
C ALA A 422 2.53 5.19 19.22
N PRO A 423 2.46 4.51 20.39
CA PRO A 423 1.97 3.14 20.46
C PRO A 423 0.57 3.03 19.85
N TYR A 424 0.26 1.86 19.27
CA TYR A 424 -1.09 1.52 18.83
C TYR A 424 -2.08 1.72 20.00
N ASN A 425 -3.21 2.39 19.74
CA ASN A 425 -4.08 2.92 20.80
C ASN A 425 -5.55 2.49 20.68
N THR A 426 -5.86 1.45 19.92
CA THR A 426 -7.23 1.00 19.68
C THR A 426 -7.33 -0.52 19.63
N PHE A 427 -8.54 -1.05 19.56
CA PHE A 427 -8.81 -2.42 19.11
C PHE A 427 -10.24 -2.51 18.56
N TYR A 428 -10.48 -3.54 17.76
CA TYR A 428 -11.83 -3.96 17.37
C TYR A 428 -11.96 -5.47 17.63
N SER A 429 -13.20 -5.97 17.69
CA SER A 429 -13.52 -7.32 18.16
C SER A 429 -12.74 -8.45 17.49
N HIS A 430 -12.47 -8.36 16.19
CA HIS A 430 -11.78 -9.39 15.40
C HIS A 430 -10.27 -9.11 15.19
N LEU A 431 -9.67 -8.18 15.93
CA LEU A 431 -8.30 -7.71 15.66
C LEU A 431 -7.25 -8.81 15.81
N GLU A 432 -7.28 -9.60 16.89
CA GLU A 432 -6.28 -10.67 17.12
C GLU A 432 -6.36 -11.79 16.08
N GLU A 433 -7.57 -12.14 15.64
CA GLU A 433 -7.80 -13.10 14.56
C GLU A 433 -7.20 -12.59 13.24
N HIS A 434 -7.48 -11.34 12.88
CA HIS A 434 -6.91 -10.72 11.68
C HIS A 434 -5.39 -10.61 11.77
N MET A 435 -4.83 -10.26 12.94
CA MET A 435 -3.38 -10.21 13.16
C MET A 435 -2.72 -11.58 12.99
N THR A 436 -3.35 -12.64 13.51
CA THR A 436 -2.87 -14.01 13.37
C THR A 436 -2.92 -14.46 11.91
N GLU A 437 -4.01 -14.17 11.19
CA GLU A 437 -4.17 -14.49 9.77
C GLU A 437 -3.06 -13.87 8.91
N VAL A 438 -2.70 -12.61 9.19
CA VAL A 438 -1.71 -11.87 8.39
C VAL A 438 -0.28 -11.93 8.95
N GLY A 439 -0.08 -12.65 10.07
CA GLY A 439 1.22 -12.91 10.69
C GLY A 439 1.83 -11.71 11.43
N ILE A 440 1.03 -10.82 12.00
CA ILE A 440 1.52 -9.73 12.87
C ILE A 440 1.67 -10.24 14.29
N VAL A 441 2.84 -9.99 14.89
CA VAL A 441 3.16 -10.44 16.25
C VAL A 441 2.97 -9.29 17.25
N PRO A 442 1.95 -9.31 18.14
CA PRO A 442 1.64 -8.18 19.03
C PRO A 442 2.74 -7.86 20.05
N THR A 443 3.54 -8.85 20.43
CA THR A 443 4.63 -8.69 21.41
C THR A 443 5.84 -7.94 20.85
N ILE A 444 5.95 -7.81 19.52
CA ILE A 444 7.03 -7.09 18.84
C ILE A 444 6.46 -5.76 18.34
N ASN A 445 6.74 -4.66 19.05
CA ASN A 445 6.28 -3.34 18.64
C ASN A 445 7.43 -2.32 18.61
N ARG A 446 7.92 -2.00 17.41
CA ARG A 446 9.07 -1.11 17.14
C ARG A 446 8.65 0.30 16.71
N TRP A 447 7.46 0.75 17.08
CA TRP A 447 6.88 2.03 16.69
C TRP A 447 7.77 3.26 16.97
N ASN A 448 8.62 3.20 18.01
CA ASN A 448 9.53 4.27 18.41
C ASN A 448 10.95 4.15 17.80
N GLU A 449 11.23 3.09 17.04
CA GLU A 449 12.53 2.87 16.39
C GLU A 449 12.51 3.36 14.93
N SER A 450 12.05 4.58 14.67
CA SER A 450 11.92 5.09 13.30
C SER A 450 13.29 5.25 12.61
N LEU A 451 13.40 4.78 11.38
CA LEU A 451 14.56 4.97 10.50
C LEU A 451 14.23 6.06 9.47
N ALA A 452 14.94 7.19 9.54
CA ALA A 452 14.80 8.27 8.56
C ALA A 452 15.83 8.10 7.42
N LEU A 453 15.34 8.08 6.17
CA LEU A 453 16.18 8.18 4.96
C LEU A 453 16.01 9.60 4.39
N GLY A 454 17.10 10.19 3.90
CA GLY A 454 17.22 11.62 3.58
C GLY A 454 16.13 12.21 2.67
N ALA A 455 16.08 13.54 2.60
CA ALA A 455 15.05 14.32 1.91
C ALA A 455 15.02 14.19 0.36
N VAL A 456 15.80 13.28 -0.23
CA VAL A 456 15.86 13.10 -1.68
C VAL A 456 14.75 12.13 -2.09
N ASP A 457 13.67 12.66 -2.66
CA ASP A 457 12.63 11.86 -3.29
C ASP A 457 13.21 11.14 -4.53
N PRO A 458 13.17 9.79 -4.61
CA PRO A 458 13.59 9.03 -5.79
C PRO A 458 12.86 9.40 -7.09
N HIS A 459 11.73 10.09 -6.98
CA HIS A 459 10.89 10.52 -8.10
C HIS A 459 11.02 12.00 -8.44
N ASP A 460 11.76 12.79 -7.67
CA ASP A 460 11.99 14.19 -8.00
C ASP A 460 13.20 14.33 -8.93
N SER A 461 12.95 14.78 -10.16
CA SER A 461 14.00 15.01 -11.16
C SER A 461 14.46 16.47 -11.18
N LEU A 462 13.90 17.33 -10.31
CA LEU A 462 14.27 18.74 -10.18
C LEU A 462 15.03 18.93 -8.88
N SER A 463 16.34 18.76 -8.95
CA SER A 463 17.24 19.34 -7.96
C SER A 463 17.07 20.86 -7.98
N HIS A 464 16.32 21.42 -7.03
CA HIS A 464 16.34 22.85 -6.80
C HIS A 464 17.74 23.23 -6.28
N PRO A 465 18.47 24.15 -6.93
CA PRO A 465 19.81 24.57 -6.52
C PRO A 465 19.75 25.58 -5.37
N THR A 466 18.83 25.40 -4.41
CA THR A 466 18.71 26.25 -3.23
C THR A 466 19.22 25.51 -2.01
N GLY A 467 20.51 25.71 -1.75
CA GLY A 467 21.11 25.49 -0.44
C GLY A 467 21.45 24.03 -0.15
N ALA A 468 22.69 23.67 -0.46
CA ALA A 468 23.36 22.53 0.14
C ALA A 468 23.33 22.64 1.67
N SER A 469 22.35 22.01 2.30
CA SER A 469 22.52 21.41 3.61
C SER A 469 21.88 20.05 3.52
N ASP A 470 22.66 19.01 3.80
CA ASP A 470 22.21 17.66 4.11
C ASP A 470 21.21 17.71 5.29
N LYS A 471 19.99 18.19 5.05
CA LYS A 471 18.90 18.07 6.02
C LYS A 471 18.45 16.63 5.92
N GLN A 472 18.96 15.81 6.84
CA GLN A 472 18.32 14.55 7.18
C GLN A 472 16.82 14.79 7.31
N SER A 473 15.99 13.90 6.76
CA SER A 473 14.54 13.99 6.91
C SER A 473 14.22 14.12 8.41
N GLU A 474 13.34 15.06 8.77
CA GLU A 474 12.98 15.31 10.16
C GLU A 474 12.47 14.00 10.80
N SER A 475 13.16 13.50 11.82
CA SER A 475 12.73 12.30 12.52
C SER A 475 11.39 12.55 13.22
N ALA A 476 10.49 11.57 13.19
CA ALA A 476 9.23 11.69 13.90
C ALA A 476 9.45 11.77 15.42
N SER A 477 8.75 12.69 16.08
CA SER A 477 8.77 12.83 17.53
C SER A 477 7.78 11.87 18.19
N CYS A 478 8.01 11.43 19.42
CA CYS A 478 7.01 10.63 20.13
C CYS A 478 5.87 11.53 20.66
N VAL A 479 4.63 11.07 20.59
CA VAL A 479 3.50 11.75 21.25
C VAL A 479 3.74 11.75 22.76
N ASP A 480 3.52 12.90 23.41
CA ASP A 480 3.63 13.02 24.86
C ASP A 480 2.65 12.05 25.56
N PRO A 481 3.09 11.25 26.54
CA PRO A 481 2.21 10.34 27.29
C PRO A 481 0.95 11.00 27.86
N ASN A 482 0.99 12.29 28.22
CA ASN A 482 -0.14 13.06 28.73
C ASN A 482 -1.17 13.42 27.65
N GLN A 483 -0.77 13.39 26.38
CA GLN A 483 -1.65 13.62 25.24
C GLN A 483 -2.18 12.30 24.65
N PHE A 484 -1.64 11.16 25.08
CA PHE A 484 -2.05 9.85 24.60
C PHE A 484 -3.44 9.47 25.11
N THR A 485 -4.33 9.14 24.18
CA THR A 485 -5.68 8.64 24.49
C THR A 485 -5.99 7.40 23.67
N ASN A 486 -6.76 6.47 24.25
CA ASN A 486 -7.26 5.34 23.49
C ASN A 486 -8.31 5.82 22.50
N PHE A 487 -8.15 5.40 21.24
CA PHE A 487 -9.14 5.64 20.22
C PHE A 487 -10.24 4.58 20.31
N LEU A 488 -11.49 5.00 20.29
CA LEU A 488 -12.64 4.11 20.40
C LEU A 488 -13.23 3.85 19.03
N ILE A 489 -13.27 2.58 18.63
CA ILE A 489 -13.98 2.16 17.43
C ILE A 489 -15.45 1.94 17.80
N PRO A 490 -16.41 2.57 17.09
CA PRO A 490 -17.82 2.34 17.33
C PRO A 490 -18.18 0.86 17.12
N ASN A 491 -19.08 0.33 17.95
CA ASN A 491 -19.55 -1.06 17.82
C ASN A 491 -20.47 -1.19 16.60
N TRP A 492 -19.88 -1.39 15.42
CA TRP A 492 -20.60 -1.64 14.17
C TRP A 492 -21.04 -3.10 13.99
N PHE A 493 -20.51 -4.02 14.80
CA PHE A 493 -20.74 -5.47 14.72
C PHE A 493 -22.00 -5.95 15.46
N VAL A 494 -23.05 -5.11 15.58
CA VAL A 494 -24.26 -5.45 16.34
C VAL A 494 -24.96 -6.65 15.67
N GLY A 495 -24.93 -7.82 16.32
CA GLY A 495 -25.58 -9.05 15.84
C GLY A 495 -24.65 -10.08 15.19
N GLU A 496 -23.37 -9.75 14.99
CA GLU A 496 -22.34 -10.73 14.59
C GLU A 496 -21.70 -11.38 15.82
N ALA A 497 -21.04 -12.53 15.64
CA ALA A 497 -20.30 -13.17 16.74
C ALA A 497 -19.28 -12.16 17.30
N LEU A 498 -19.34 -11.91 18.61
CA LEU A 498 -18.37 -11.03 19.26
C LEU A 498 -16.99 -11.67 19.05
N GLY A 499 -16.13 -11.03 18.25
CA GLY A 499 -14.76 -11.47 18.05
C GLY A 499 -14.00 -11.57 19.38
N SER A 500 -12.91 -12.34 19.37
CA SER A 500 -12.18 -12.73 20.58
C SER A 500 -11.48 -11.58 21.33
N THR A 501 -11.24 -10.44 20.68
CA THR A 501 -10.45 -9.33 21.22
C THR A 501 -11.23 -8.44 22.17
N LYS A 502 -10.74 -8.32 23.41
CA LYS A 502 -11.37 -7.56 24.51
C LYS A 502 -10.64 -6.29 24.89
N ASP A 503 -9.37 -6.21 24.56
CA ASP A 503 -8.47 -5.11 24.89
C ASP A 503 -7.41 -4.96 23.80
N ASN A 504 -6.59 -3.92 23.91
CA ASN A 504 -5.54 -3.64 22.93
C ASN A 504 -4.46 -4.73 23.00
N PRO A 505 -4.24 -5.51 21.92
CA PRO A 505 -3.29 -6.62 21.96
C PRO A 505 -1.84 -6.15 22.03
N PHE A 506 -1.54 -4.88 21.71
CA PHE A 506 -0.21 -4.32 21.82
C PHE A 506 0.05 -3.80 23.25
N PRO A 507 1.03 -4.34 23.97
CA PRO A 507 1.39 -3.83 25.29
C PRO A 507 1.85 -2.39 25.20
N LEU A 508 1.29 -1.54 26.07
CA LEU A 508 1.70 -0.14 26.17
C LEU A 508 2.99 -0.03 26.99
N PRO A 509 3.93 0.86 26.61
CA PRO A 509 5.11 1.14 27.42
C PRO A 509 4.75 1.74 28.79
N ASP A 510 5.59 1.51 29.80
CA ASP A 510 5.36 1.91 31.19
C ASP A 510 5.00 3.39 31.36
N ALA A 511 5.65 4.28 30.60
CA ALA A 511 5.38 5.71 30.64
C ALA A 511 3.95 6.06 30.21
N TYR A 512 3.44 5.43 29.15
CA TYR A 512 2.06 5.63 28.67
C TYR A 512 1.05 4.95 29.61
N MET A 513 1.38 3.76 30.11
CA MET A 513 0.53 3.03 31.07
C MET A 513 0.32 3.80 32.37
N ALA A 514 1.39 4.34 32.96
CA ALA A 514 1.29 5.07 34.23
C ALA A 514 0.39 6.31 34.11
N VAL A 515 0.50 7.04 33.00
CA VAL A 515 -0.34 8.22 32.73
C VAL A 515 -1.78 7.82 32.47
N GLN A 516 -2.01 6.74 31.73
CA GLN A 516 -3.35 6.21 31.48
C GLN A 516 -4.03 5.76 32.78
N GLN A 517 -3.33 5.02 33.64
CA GLN A 517 -3.85 4.59 34.95
C GLN A 517 -4.15 5.77 35.87
N THR A 518 -3.27 6.76 35.90
CA THR A 518 -3.49 7.99 36.68
C THR A 518 -4.72 8.74 36.17
N SER A 519 -4.87 8.87 34.85
CA SER A 519 -6.02 9.53 34.23
C SER A 519 -7.34 8.80 34.50
N LEU A 520 -7.34 7.46 34.45
CA LEU A 520 -8.50 6.64 34.81
C LEU A 520 -8.88 6.80 36.29
N LYS A 521 -7.89 6.75 37.19
CA LYS A 521 -8.11 6.97 38.61
C LYS A 521 -8.69 8.36 38.88
N ASN A 522 -8.12 9.40 38.28
CA ASN A 522 -8.62 10.77 38.40
C ASN A 522 -10.06 10.91 37.87
N LEU A 523 -10.38 10.21 36.77
CA LEU A 523 -11.74 10.17 36.21
C LEU A 523 -12.71 9.50 37.19
N GLU A 524 -12.33 8.37 37.79
CA GLU A 524 -13.13 7.66 38.79
C GLU A 524 -13.37 8.51 40.04
N GLU A 525 -12.32 9.12 40.58
CA GLU A 525 -12.40 10.05 41.72
C GLU A 525 -13.31 11.24 41.40
N THR A 526 -13.20 11.81 40.20
CA THR A 526 -14.06 12.92 39.74
C THR A 526 -15.53 12.46 39.63
N ARG A 527 -15.78 11.26 39.07
CA ARG A 527 -17.14 10.70 38.97
C ARG A 527 -17.74 10.39 40.33
N GLN A 528 -16.94 9.87 41.27
CA GLN A 528 -17.38 9.61 42.64
C GLN A 528 -17.69 10.92 43.37
N SER A 529 -16.80 11.92 43.27
CA SER A 529 -17.02 13.25 43.84
C SER A 529 -18.30 13.90 43.30
N LEU A 530 -18.56 13.80 41.99
CA LEU A 530 -19.80 14.28 41.37
C LEU A 530 -21.06 13.55 41.87
N ARG A 531 -20.97 12.25 42.19
CA ARG A 531 -22.09 11.47 42.73
C ARG A 531 -22.36 11.77 44.21
N GLU A 532 -21.30 11.98 44.98
CA GLU A 532 -21.37 12.21 46.43
C GLU A 532 -21.74 13.66 46.78
N THR A 533 -21.54 14.60 45.86
CA THR A 533 -21.89 16.01 46.08
C THR A 533 -23.42 16.18 46.19
N PRO A 534 -23.96 16.64 47.33
CA PRO A 534 -25.39 16.85 47.51
C PRO A 534 -25.85 18.10 46.73
N LEU A 535 -26.20 17.90 45.46
CA LEU A 535 -26.74 18.95 44.60
C LEU A 535 -28.28 18.93 44.62
N GLU A 536 -28.89 20.11 44.73
CA GLU A 536 -30.32 20.30 44.47
C GLU A 536 -30.65 19.96 43.00
N ASP A 537 -31.88 19.50 42.73
CA ASP A 537 -32.26 19.02 41.40
C ASP A 537 -32.21 20.10 40.31
N ASN A 538 -32.35 21.38 40.68
CA ASN A 538 -32.14 22.50 39.76
C ASN A 538 -30.67 22.63 39.36
N ARG A 539 -29.75 22.56 40.32
CA ARG A 539 -28.30 22.63 40.07
C ARG A 539 -27.79 21.42 39.31
N LYS A 540 -28.35 20.23 39.54
CA LYS A 540 -28.05 19.04 38.73
C LYS A 540 -28.38 19.28 37.25
N ARG A 541 -29.55 19.86 36.95
CA ARG A 541 -29.96 20.18 35.58
C ARG A 541 -29.06 21.23 34.93
N GLU A 542 -28.69 22.28 35.67
CA GLU A 542 -27.73 23.29 35.20
C GLU A 542 -26.38 22.67 34.86
N LEU A 543 -25.86 21.82 35.75
CA LEU A 543 -24.58 21.12 35.57
C LEU A 543 -24.61 20.18 34.36
N THR A 544 -25.67 19.38 34.19
CA THR A 544 -25.85 18.52 33.00
C THR A 544 -25.88 19.35 31.72
N THR A 545 -26.57 20.49 31.72
CA THR A 545 -26.63 21.39 30.56
C THR A 545 -25.25 21.97 30.24
N ALA A 546 -24.49 22.38 31.26
CA ALA A 546 -23.13 22.87 31.09
C ALA A 546 -22.20 21.77 30.54
N PHE A 547 -22.29 20.53 31.04
CA PHE A 547 -21.54 19.39 30.50
C PHE A 547 -21.86 19.15 29.03
N HIS A 548 -23.13 19.15 28.63
CA HIS A 548 -23.51 18.98 27.24
C HIS A 548 -22.97 20.10 26.34
N MET A 549 -23.00 21.36 26.80
CA MET A 549 -22.43 22.49 26.08
C MET A 549 -20.92 22.35 25.91
N HIS A 550 -20.17 22.12 27.00
CA HIS A 550 -18.72 21.96 26.93
C HIS A 550 -18.30 20.73 26.12
N PHE A 551 -19.04 19.62 26.21
CA PHE A 551 -18.80 18.44 25.40
C PHE A 551 -19.04 18.73 23.91
N LYS A 552 -20.10 19.47 23.57
CA LYS A 552 -20.37 19.89 22.20
C LYS A 552 -19.26 20.80 21.68
N ASP A 553 -18.86 21.81 22.43
CA ASP A 553 -17.78 22.72 22.04
C ASP A 553 -16.45 21.96 21.84
N TRP A 554 -16.16 21.00 22.72
CA TRP A 554 -15.02 20.10 22.58
C TRP A 554 -15.10 19.24 21.31
N LEU A 555 -16.26 18.67 20.96
CA LEU A 555 -16.45 17.88 19.74
C LEU A 555 -16.17 18.70 18.47
N TYR A 556 -16.57 19.97 18.42
CA TYR A 556 -16.30 20.85 17.28
C TYR A 556 -14.83 21.31 17.25
N ALA A 557 -14.27 21.72 18.39
CA ALA A 557 -12.89 22.18 18.48
C ALA A 557 -11.88 21.10 18.12
N THR A 558 -12.17 19.84 18.45
CA THR A 558 -11.31 18.68 18.15
C THR A 558 -11.59 18.01 16.82
N GLY A 559 -12.67 18.39 16.12
CA GLY A 559 -13.12 17.71 14.91
C GLY A 559 -13.74 16.31 15.14
N ASN A 560 -13.82 15.85 16.40
CA ASN A 560 -14.41 14.55 16.77
C ASN A 560 -15.91 14.45 16.46
N ILE A 561 -16.59 15.58 16.22
CA ILE A 561 -17.96 15.62 15.71
C ILE A 561 -18.16 14.73 14.48
N ARG A 562 -17.13 14.55 13.64
CA ARG A 562 -17.16 13.72 12.42
C ARG A 562 -17.37 12.23 12.73
N GLN A 563 -16.93 11.75 13.89
CA GLN A 563 -17.17 10.37 14.33
C GLN A 563 -18.67 10.10 14.55
N LEU A 564 -19.45 11.14 14.83
CA LEU A 564 -20.89 11.02 15.01
C LEU A 564 -21.66 11.01 13.68
N TYR A 565 -21.06 11.44 12.56
CA TYR A 565 -21.71 11.36 11.25
C TYR A 565 -22.02 9.92 10.85
N CYS A 566 -21.22 8.97 11.33
CA CYS A 566 -21.48 7.55 11.10
C CYS A 566 -22.78 7.08 11.79
N LEU A 567 -23.18 7.70 12.91
CA LEU A 567 -24.29 7.27 13.77
C LEU A 567 -25.65 7.88 13.36
N GLN A 568 -25.66 8.80 12.37
CA GLN A 568 -26.89 9.47 11.91
C GLN A 568 -27.62 8.71 10.79
N GLY A 569 -27.14 7.52 10.43
CA GLY A 569 -27.68 6.69 9.35
C GLY A 569 -28.68 5.62 9.75
N ASP A 570 -28.99 5.47 11.05
CA ASP A 570 -29.98 4.52 11.58
C ASP A 570 -31.32 5.18 11.93
#